data_AF-A0A1H0WSS2-F1
#
_entry.id   AF-A0A1H0WSS2-F1
#
_cell.length_a   1.000
_cell.length_b   1.000
_cell.length_c   1.000
_cell.angle_alpha   90.00
_cell.angle_beta   90.00
_cell.angle_gamma   90.00
#
_symmetry.space_group_name_H-M   'P 1'
#
loop_
_entity.id
_entity.type
_entity.pdbx_description
1 polymer ?
#
loop_
_entity_poly.entity_id
_entity_poly.type
_entity_poly.pdbx_seq_one_letter_code
_entity_poly.pdbx_strand_id
1 'polypeptide(L)'
;MLTADTYLYKSNKPSFLILFNIWVYNHLKSYSNKLEASLVKDFERDYRALENDFLQLSKLTPKEALKELKYFKIFVNFINKVDKSLYEVDSHKIKAAFRQLKKITYKTEARLHRIAYMDNEVIETSETLKNQISNLGTKSILSHL
;
A
#
# COMPACT_ATOMS: atom_id res chain seq x y z
N MET A 1 -9.39 58.75 0.05
CA MET A 1 -9.86 57.38 -0.23
C MET A 1 -9.32 56.50 0.89
N LEU A 2 -10.18 56.06 1.82
CA LEU A 2 -9.76 55.25 2.96
C LEU A 2 -9.58 53.80 2.48
N THR A 3 -8.34 53.29 2.52
CA THR A 3 -8.02 51.92 2.11
C THR A 3 -8.57 50.92 3.14
N ALA A 4 -8.85 49.70 2.68
CA ALA A 4 -9.37 48.60 3.50
C ALA A 4 -8.52 48.31 4.77
N ASP A 5 -7.26 48.74 4.77
CA ASP A 5 -6.34 48.64 5.91
C ASP A 5 -6.79 49.48 7.12
N THR A 6 -7.58 50.53 6.90
CA THR A 6 -8.01 51.45 7.97
C THR A 6 -9.11 50.85 8.88
N TYR A 7 -9.79 49.79 8.45
CA TYR A 7 -10.87 49.15 9.22
C TYR A 7 -10.39 47.99 10.10
N LEU A 8 -9.21 47.43 9.86
CA LEU A 8 -8.70 46.28 10.61
C LEU A 8 -8.14 46.63 12.00
N TYR A 9 -7.73 47.89 12.22
CA TYR A 9 -7.02 48.27 13.46
C TYR A 9 -7.87 49.01 14.50
N LYS A 10 -9.11 49.40 14.20
CA LYS A 10 -9.96 50.16 15.15
C LYS A 10 -10.84 49.30 16.06
N SER A 11 -10.82 47.98 15.87
CA SER A 11 -11.58 47.03 16.66
C SER A 11 -10.63 45.91 17.06
N ASN A 12 -10.34 45.77 18.36
CA ASN A 12 -9.62 44.62 18.93
C ASN A 12 -10.36 43.27 18.74
N LYS A 13 -11.31 43.19 17.80
CA LYS A 13 -12.08 42.00 17.45
C LYS A 13 -11.82 41.67 15.98
N PRO A 14 -11.41 40.43 15.66
CA PRO A 14 -11.24 39.99 14.27
C PRO A 14 -12.55 40.14 13.50
N SER A 15 -12.45 40.54 12.23
CA SER A 15 -13.64 40.69 11.38
C SER A 15 -14.36 39.36 11.21
N PHE A 16 -15.68 39.40 10.96
CA PHE A 16 -16.48 38.20 10.71
C PHE A 16 -15.85 37.32 9.62
N LEU A 17 -15.31 37.92 8.55
CA LEU A 17 -14.66 37.19 7.46
C LEU A 17 -13.44 36.39 7.94
N ILE A 18 -12.62 36.96 8.84
CA ILE A 18 -11.48 36.25 9.44
C ILE A 18 -11.97 35.09 10.30
N LEU A 19 -12.96 35.32 11.17
CA LEU A 19 -13.53 34.29 12.03
C LEU A 19 -14.18 33.16 11.23
N PHE A 20 -14.89 33.49 10.16
CA PHE A 20 -15.51 32.54 9.25
C PHE A 20 -14.45 31.69 8.53
N ASN A 21 -13.38 32.30 7.99
CA ASN A 21 -12.30 31.57 7.34
C ASN A 21 -11.57 30.62 8.30
N ILE A 22 -11.33 31.05 9.54
CA ILE A 22 -10.75 30.18 10.59
C ILE A 22 -11.70 29.01 10.89
N TRP A 23 -13.01 29.27 11.00
CA TRP A 23 -14.01 28.25 11.23
C TRP A 23 -14.04 27.22 10.09
N VAL A 24 -14.07 27.67 8.83
CA VAL A 24 -14.05 26.80 7.64
C VAL A 24 -12.78 25.96 7.63
N TYR A 25 -11.60 26.58 7.81
CA TYR A 25 -10.33 25.88 7.85
C TYR A 25 -10.30 24.80 8.92
N ASN A 26 -10.70 25.12 10.15
CA ASN A 26 -10.71 24.17 11.25
C ASN A 26 -11.69 23.01 11.02
N HIS A 27 -12.86 23.27 10.42
CA HIS A 27 -13.81 22.23 10.07
C HIS A 27 -13.24 21.30 8.99
N LEU A 28 -12.71 21.85 7.90
CA LEU A 28 -12.09 21.06 6.84
C LEU A 28 -10.92 20.22 7.37
N LYS A 29 -10.08 20.80 8.23
CA LYS A 29 -8.98 20.09 8.90
C LYS A 29 -9.50 18.95 9.79
N SER A 30 -10.56 19.19 10.56
CA SER A 30 -11.19 18.17 11.40
C SER A 30 -11.76 17.01 10.58
N TYR A 31 -12.45 17.30 9.48
CA TYR A 31 -12.96 16.27 8.57
C TYR A 31 -11.83 15.48 7.91
N SER A 32 -10.79 16.16 7.42
CA SER A 32 -9.60 15.52 6.84
C SER A 32 -8.94 14.56 7.84
N ASN A 33 -8.73 15.00 9.09
CA ASN A 33 -8.17 14.15 10.16
C ASN A 33 -9.05 12.93 10.47
N LYS A 34 -10.39 13.08 10.46
CA LYS A 34 -11.32 11.95 10.66
C LYS A 34 -11.26 10.95 9.52
N LEU A 35 -11.21 11.43 8.28
CA LEU A 35 -11.07 10.58 7.09
C LEU A 35 -9.74 9.81 7.10
N GLU A 36 -8.64 10.50 7.42
CA GLU A 36 -7.34 9.86 7.60
C GLU A 36 -7.38 8.75 8.66
N ALA A 37 -7.92 9.05 9.85
CA ALA A 37 -8.02 8.07 10.92
C ALA A 37 -8.91 6.88 10.56
N SER A 38 -10.01 7.10 9.82
CA SER A 38 -10.88 6.03 9.33
C SER A 38 -10.14 5.14 8.34
N LEU A 39 -9.46 5.73 7.35
CA LEU A 39 -8.75 4.98 6.33
C LEU A 39 -7.60 4.15 6.90
N VAL A 40 -6.85 4.71 7.86
CA VAL A 40 -5.81 3.96 8.59
C VAL A 40 -6.41 2.73 9.28
N LYS A 41 -7.54 2.89 9.97
CA LYS A 41 -8.22 1.75 10.63
C LYS A 41 -8.70 0.69 9.64
N ASP A 42 -9.21 1.10 8.48
CA ASP A 42 -9.64 0.17 7.44
C ASP A 42 -8.45 -0.64 6.90
N PHE A 43 -7.32 0.00 6.59
CA PHE A 43 -6.11 -0.71 6.16
C PHE A 43 -5.56 -1.65 7.24
N GLU A 44 -5.58 -1.24 8.51
CA GLU A 44 -5.16 -2.10 9.61
C GLU A 44 -6.10 -3.30 9.81
N ARG A 45 -7.41 -3.11 9.65
CA ARG A 45 -8.41 -4.20 9.70
C ARG A 45 -8.15 -5.21 8.59
N ASP A 46 -8.00 -4.73 7.37
CA ASP A 46 -7.81 -5.59 6.19
C ASP A 46 -6.44 -6.29 6.26
N TYR A 47 -5.40 -5.63 6.79
CA TYR A 47 -4.10 -6.25 7.10
C TYR A 47 -4.26 -7.44 8.04
N ARG A 48 -4.96 -7.26 9.17
CA ARG A 48 -5.16 -8.32 10.17
C ARG A 48 -5.98 -9.49 9.61
N ALA A 49 -6.98 -9.20 8.78
CA ALA A 49 -7.75 -10.24 8.10
C ALA A 49 -6.83 -11.09 7.21
N LEU A 50 -6.01 -10.46 6.37
CA LEU A 50 -5.06 -11.18 5.50
C LEU A 50 -3.98 -11.91 6.28
N GLU A 51 -3.53 -11.39 7.41
CA GLU A 51 -2.55 -12.06 8.27
C GLU A 51 -3.14 -13.35 8.87
N ASN A 52 -4.40 -13.32 9.30
CA ASN A 52 -5.10 -14.52 9.76
C ASN A 52 -5.29 -15.53 8.63
N ASP A 53 -5.72 -15.09 7.45
CA ASP A 53 -5.91 -15.95 6.29
C ASP A 53 -4.59 -16.57 5.82
N PHE A 54 -3.50 -15.80 5.86
CA PHE A 54 -2.15 -16.26 5.51
C PHE A 54 -1.72 -17.50 6.31
N LEU A 55 -2.06 -17.54 7.60
CA LEU A 55 -1.76 -18.68 8.47
C LEU A 55 -2.55 -19.94 8.10
N GLN A 56 -3.73 -19.77 7.51
CA GLN A 56 -4.59 -20.89 7.09
C GLN A 56 -4.23 -21.44 5.71
N LEU A 57 -3.49 -20.69 4.88
CA LEU A 57 -3.17 -21.08 3.50
C LEU A 57 -2.49 -22.46 3.37
N SER A 58 -1.71 -22.89 4.35
CA SER A 58 -1.06 -24.23 4.31
C SER A 58 -2.04 -25.41 4.28
N LYS A 59 -3.33 -25.17 4.55
CA LYS A 59 -4.36 -26.21 4.50
C LYS A 59 -4.96 -26.39 3.10
N LEU A 60 -4.65 -25.49 2.16
CA LEU A 60 -5.19 -25.55 0.80
C LEU A 60 -4.49 -26.62 -0.02
N THR A 61 -5.27 -27.36 -0.82
CA THR A 61 -4.73 -28.19 -1.89
C THR A 61 -4.19 -27.31 -3.03
N PRO A 62 -3.28 -27.81 -3.90
CA PRO A 62 -2.78 -27.05 -5.05
C PRO A 62 -3.89 -26.51 -5.97
N LYS A 63 -4.94 -27.31 -6.21
CA LYS A 63 -6.09 -26.92 -7.03
C LYS A 63 -6.89 -25.77 -6.41
N GLU A 64 -7.10 -25.79 -5.09
CA GLU A 64 -7.76 -24.70 -4.36
C GLU A 64 -6.89 -23.45 -4.36
N ALA A 65 -5.60 -23.59 -4.09
CA ALA A 65 -4.65 -22.47 -4.12
C ALA A 65 -4.61 -21.80 -5.50
N LEU A 66 -4.69 -22.57 -6.60
CA LEU A 66 -4.73 -22.02 -7.96
C LEU A 66 -6.01 -21.23 -8.23
N LYS A 67 -7.16 -21.68 -7.70
CA LYS A 67 -8.43 -20.94 -7.75
C LYS A 67 -8.33 -19.65 -6.94
N GLU A 68 -7.87 -19.72 -5.70
CA GLU A 68 -7.69 -18.56 -4.83
C GLU A 68 -6.73 -17.55 -5.44
N LEU A 69 -5.60 -18.00 -5.99
CA LEU A 69 -4.61 -17.15 -6.64
C LEU A 69 -5.22 -16.33 -7.80
N LYS A 70 -6.14 -16.91 -8.57
CA LYS A 70 -6.83 -16.20 -9.66
C LYS A 70 -7.61 -14.99 -9.14
N TYR A 71 -8.36 -15.16 -8.05
CA TYR A 71 -9.09 -14.07 -7.41
C TYR A 71 -8.15 -13.10 -6.70
N PHE A 72 -7.12 -13.62 -6.04
CA PHE A 72 -6.16 -12.84 -5.29
C PHE A 72 -5.37 -11.87 -6.18
N LYS A 73 -5.08 -12.25 -7.44
CA LYS A 73 -4.46 -11.34 -8.43
C LYS A 73 -5.30 -10.09 -8.73
N ILE A 74 -6.64 -10.19 -8.63
CA ILE A 74 -7.51 -9.01 -8.76
C ILE A 74 -7.26 -8.05 -7.60
N PHE A 75 -7.12 -8.59 -6.39
CA PHE A 75 -6.81 -7.80 -5.20
C PHE A 75 -5.39 -7.20 -5.25
N VAL A 76 -4.39 -7.94 -5.72
CA VAL A 76 -3.03 -7.40 -5.97
C VAL A 76 -3.06 -6.23 -6.95
N ASN A 77 -3.83 -6.34 -8.03
CA ASN A 77 -4.01 -5.24 -8.98
C ASN A 77 -4.70 -4.03 -8.36
N PHE A 78 -5.66 -4.23 -7.46
CA PHE A 78 -6.27 -3.15 -6.69
C PHE A 78 -5.25 -2.46 -5.78
N ILE A 79 -4.45 -3.23 -5.02
CA ILE A 79 -3.37 -2.70 -4.17
C ILE A 79 -2.38 -1.87 -5.01
N ASN A 80 -1.99 -2.32 -6.20
CA ASN A 80 -1.10 -1.56 -7.08
C ASN A 80 -1.70 -0.23 -7.55
N LYS A 81 -3.02 -0.17 -7.77
CA LYS A 81 -3.70 1.09 -8.13
C LYS A 81 -3.72 2.06 -6.95
N VAL A 82 -4.06 1.56 -5.76
CA VAL A 82 -4.07 2.38 -4.54
C VAL A 82 -2.68 2.91 -4.22
N ASP A 83 -1.62 2.10 -4.39
CA ASP A 83 -0.24 2.52 -4.18
C ASP A 83 0.16 3.73 -5.04
N LYS A 84 -0.27 3.75 -6.31
CA LYS A 84 -0.06 4.89 -7.21
C LYS A 84 -0.83 6.12 -6.74
N SER A 85 -2.11 5.97 -6.38
CA SER A 85 -2.92 7.08 -5.86
C SER A 85 -2.38 7.64 -4.54
N LEU A 86 -1.78 6.80 -3.71
CA LEU A 86 -1.21 7.22 -2.42
C LEU A 86 0.08 8.03 -2.55
N TYR A 87 0.73 8.04 -3.73
CA TYR A 87 1.93 8.85 -3.95
C TYR A 87 1.66 10.33 -3.65
N GLU A 88 0.52 10.84 -4.11
CA GLU A 88 0.07 12.24 -4.00
C GLU A 88 -0.48 12.61 -2.61
N VAL A 89 -0.75 11.62 -1.75
CA VAL A 89 -1.33 11.86 -0.42
C VAL A 89 -0.23 12.26 0.57
N ASP A 90 -0.30 13.47 1.12
CA ASP A 90 0.61 13.95 2.15
C ASP A 90 0.20 13.48 3.56
N SER A 91 0.16 12.16 3.76
CA SER A 91 -0.04 11.56 5.08
C SER A 91 0.90 10.37 5.28
N HIS A 92 1.85 10.53 6.20
CA HIS A 92 2.75 9.46 6.62
C HIS A 92 2.01 8.28 7.26
N LYS A 93 0.90 8.52 7.98
CA LYS A 93 0.15 7.47 8.66
C LYS A 93 -0.58 6.58 7.66
N ILE A 94 -1.27 7.17 6.69
CA ILE A 94 -1.95 6.43 5.61
C ILE A 94 -0.92 5.61 4.83
N LYS A 95 0.20 6.23 4.43
CA LYS A 95 1.29 5.56 3.71
C LYS A 95 1.89 4.40 4.51
N ALA A 96 2.06 4.56 5.83
CA ALA A 96 2.61 3.52 6.69
C ALA A 96 1.64 2.33 6.86
N ALA A 97 0.36 2.60 7.16
CA ALA A 97 -0.66 1.56 7.29
C ALA A 97 -0.84 0.78 5.99
N PHE A 98 -0.93 1.49 4.86
CA PHE A 98 -1.02 0.87 3.55
C PHE A 98 0.21 0.01 3.19
N ARG A 99 1.41 0.45 3.57
CA ARG A 99 2.64 -0.34 3.33
C ARG A 99 2.59 -1.71 4.04
N GLN A 100 2.00 -1.78 5.24
CA GLN A 100 1.82 -3.04 5.95
C GLN A 100 0.84 -3.95 5.19
N LEU A 101 -0.32 -3.41 4.79
CA LEU A 101 -1.30 -4.11 3.97
C LEU A 101 -0.66 -4.64 2.66
N LYS A 102 0.03 -3.78 1.92
CA LYS A 102 0.75 -4.15 0.69
C LYS A 102 1.75 -5.28 0.93
N LYS A 103 2.52 -5.23 2.03
CA LYS A 103 3.49 -6.27 2.39
C LYS A 103 2.83 -7.62 2.64
N ILE A 104 1.73 -7.68 3.41
CA ILE A 104 1.05 -8.95 3.65
C ILE A 104 0.41 -9.48 2.37
N THR A 105 -0.17 -8.61 1.53
CA THR A 105 -0.73 -9.01 0.23
C THR A 105 0.28 -9.78 -0.62
N TYR A 106 1.48 -9.23 -0.85
CA TYR A 106 2.47 -9.95 -1.66
C TYR A 106 3.02 -11.21 -1.00
N LYS A 107 3.11 -11.24 0.34
CA LYS A 107 3.46 -12.49 1.05
C LYS A 107 2.42 -13.57 0.82
N THR A 108 1.13 -13.21 0.90
CA THR A 108 0.00 -14.10 0.64
C THR A 108 -0.01 -14.57 -0.80
N GLU A 109 0.18 -13.68 -1.77
CA GLU A 109 0.30 -14.03 -3.19
C GLU A 109 1.45 -15.02 -3.42
N ALA A 110 2.64 -14.74 -2.90
CA ALA A 110 3.80 -15.61 -3.04
C ALA A 110 3.57 -17.00 -2.43
N ARG A 111 2.89 -17.07 -1.29
CA ARG A 111 2.55 -18.34 -0.64
C ARG A 111 1.49 -19.13 -1.43
N LEU A 112 0.46 -18.46 -1.94
CA LEU A 112 -0.52 -19.06 -2.84
C LEU A 112 0.15 -19.61 -4.10
N HIS A 113 1.09 -18.86 -4.69
CA HIS A 113 1.89 -19.34 -5.82
C HIS A 113 2.65 -20.63 -5.48
N ARG A 114 3.39 -20.66 -4.36
CA ARG A 114 4.13 -21.87 -3.95
C ARG A 114 3.24 -23.10 -3.81
N ILE A 115 2.07 -22.95 -3.18
CA ILE A 115 1.14 -24.07 -2.97
C ILE A 115 0.51 -24.49 -4.31
N ALA A 116 0.07 -23.53 -5.13
CA ALA A 116 -0.61 -23.79 -6.40
C ALA A 116 0.28 -24.52 -7.42
N TYR A 117 1.60 -24.32 -7.35
CA TYR A 117 2.56 -24.91 -8.28
C TYR A 117 3.51 -25.91 -7.59
N MET A 118 3.19 -26.40 -6.39
CA MET A 118 4.03 -27.34 -5.64
C MET A 118 4.29 -28.65 -6.42
N ASP A 119 3.28 -29.13 -7.15
CA ASP A 119 3.40 -30.33 -8.00
C ASP A 119 4.06 -30.05 -9.36
N ASN A 120 4.27 -28.78 -9.71
CA ASN A 120 4.93 -28.30 -10.93
C ASN A 120 6.39 -27.89 -10.69
N GLU A 121 6.98 -28.22 -9.52
CA GLU A 121 8.43 -28.20 -9.37
C GLU A 121 9.03 -29.22 -10.33
N VAL A 122 9.26 -28.79 -11.58
CA VAL A 122 10.20 -29.40 -12.50
C VAL A 122 11.48 -29.56 -11.70
N ILE A 123 11.91 -30.80 -11.50
CA ILE A 123 13.24 -31.10 -10.96
C ILE A 123 14.23 -30.42 -11.92
N GLU A 124 14.71 -29.23 -11.55
CA GLU A 124 15.82 -28.60 -12.26
C GLU A 124 16.99 -29.55 -12.10
N THR A 125 17.28 -30.31 -13.16
CA THR A 125 18.42 -31.20 -13.18
C THR A 125 19.67 -30.36 -12.92
N SER A 126 20.65 -30.93 -12.22
CA SER A 126 21.92 -30.25 -11.88
C SER A 126 22.57 -29.52 -13.07
N GLU A 127 22.34 -29.96 -14.31
CA GLU A 127 22.77 -29.26 -15.53
C GLU A 127 22.12 -27.90 -15.76
N THR A 128 20.81 -27.76 -15.51
CA THR A 128 20.11 -26.48 -15.65
C THR A 128 20.57 -25.45 -14.62
N LEU A 129 20.79 -25.86 -13.36
CA LEU A 129 21.37 -25.03 -12.31
C LEU A 129 22.82 -24.62 -12.62
N LYS A 130 23.64 -25.56 -13.13
CA LYS A 130 25.02 -25.25 -13.56
C LYS A 130 25.06 -24.20 -14.67
N ASN A 131 24.13 -24.29 -15.64
CA ASN A 131 24.04 -23.33 -16.74
C ASN A 131 23.56 -21.95 -16.28
N GLN A 132 22.62 -21.88 -15.34
CA GLN A 132 22.18 -20.60 -14.76
C GLN A 132 23.28 -19.92 -13.92
N ILE A 133 24.01 -20.69 -13.11
CA ILE A 133 25.14 -20.18 -12.29
C ILE A 133 26.31 -19.72 -13.19
N SER A 134 26.64 -20.49 -14.23
CA SER A 134 27.64 -20.12 -15.25
C SER A 134 27.31 -18.76 -15.91
N ASN A 135 26.05 -18.55 -16.27
CA ASN A 135 25.57 -17.31 -16.89
C ASN A 135 25.55 -16.10 -15.94
N LEU A 136 25.41 -16.32 -14.63
CA LEU A 136 25.49 -15.25 -13.62
C LEU A 136 26.94 -14.87 -13.32
N GLY A 137 27.85 -15.86 -13.25
CA GLY A 137 29.28 -15.63 -13.04
C GLY A 137 29.96 -14.89 -14.20
N THR A 138 29.56 -15.20 -15.44
CA THR A 138 30.12 -14.53 -16.64
C THR A 138 29.63 -13.10 -16.81
N LYS A 139 28.36 -12.79 -16.49
CA LYS A 139 27.84 -11.41 -16.55
C LYS A 139 28.46 -10.49 -15.49
N SER A 140 28.80 -11.01 -14.31
CA SER A 140 29.42 -10.23 -13.24
C SER A 140 30.87 -9.82 -13.53
N ILE A 141 31.60 -10.58 -14.37
CA ILE A 141 33.01 -10.29 -14.67
C ILE A 141 33.11 -9.31 -15.85
N LEU A 142 32.19 -9.38 -16.81
CA LEU A 142 32.14 -8.47 -17.96
C LEU A 142 31.61 -7.06 -17.62
N SER A 143 30.93 -6.87 -16.48
CA SER A 143 30.52 -5.54 -16.01
C SER A 143 31.60 -4.80 -15.21
N HIS A 144 32.77 -5.41 -15.01
CA HIS A 144 33.90 -4.87 -14.25
C HIS A 144 35.22 -4.83 -15.06
N LEU A 145 35.15 -5.09 -16.36
CA LEU A 145 36.20 -4.83 -17.35
C LEU A 145 35.71 -3.74 -18.31
#